data_AF-W0V9P7-F1
#
_entry.id   AF-W0V9P7-F1
#
_cell.length_a   1.000
_cell.length_b   1.000
_cell.length_c   1.000
_cell.angle_alpha   90.00
_cell.angle_beta   90.00
_cell.angle_gamma   90.00
#
_symmetry.space_group_name_H-M   'P 1'
#
loop_
_entity.id
_entity.type
_entity.pdbx_description
1 polymer ?
#
loop_
_entity_poly.entity_id
_entity_poly.type
_entity_poly.pdbx_seq_one_letter_code
_entity_poly.pdbx_strand_id
1 'polypeptide(L)' 'MQVALLTARINELNGHFKAHSKDHHSRRGLIMMVNRRKSLLSYLKAKDATRYRDLIAKLGLRK' A
#
# COMPACT_ATOMS: atom_id res chain seq x y z
N MET A 1 2.37 12.63 0.74
CA MET A 1 3.43 11.91 0.00
C MET A 1 3.61 10.44 0.39
N GLN A 2 3.37 10.00 1.63
CA GLN A 2 3.71 8.63 2.09
C GLN A 2 2.95 7.46 1.40
N VAL A 3 1.66 7.64 1.06
CA VAL A 3 0.83 6.56 0.48
C VAL A 3 1.31 6.15 -0.92
N ALA A 4 1.72 7.12 -1.75
CA ALA A 4 2.19 6.86 -3.11
C ALA A 4 3.51 6.07 -3.10
N LEU A 5 4.47 6.48 -2.26
CA LEU A 5 5.75 5.79 -2.10
C LEU A 5 5.56 4.34 -1.61
N LEU A 6 4.70 4.14 -0.61
CA LEU A 6 4.36 2.80 -0.12
C LEU A 6 3.72 1.95 -1.23
N THR A 7 2.87 2.55 -2.05
CA THR A 7 2.20 1.82 -3.15
C THR A 7 3.20 1.37 -4.21
N ALA A 8 4.12 2.24 -4.64
CA ALA A 8 5.18 1.88 -5.57
C ALA A 8 6.02 0.72 -5.04
N ARG A 9 6.47 0.81 -3.77
CA ARG A 9 7.31 -0.22 -3.14
C ARG A 9 6.58 -1.55 -2.93
N ILE A 10 5.29 -1.54 -2.57
CA ILE A 10 4.47 -2.76 -2.46
C ILE A 10 4.36 -3.44 -3.84
N ASN A 11 4.16 -2.65 -4.91
CA ASN A 11 4.04 -3.19 -6.27
C ASN A 11 5.34 -3.84 -6.75
N GLU A 12 6.49 -3.22 -6.47
CA GLU A 12 7.82 -3.76 -6.77
C GLU A 12 8.06 -5.09 -6.03
N LEU A 13 7.79 -5.11 -4.72
CA LEU A 13 7.99 -6.30 -3.88
C LEU A 13 7.05 -7.45 -4.24
N ASN A 14 5.86 -7.17 -4.76
CA ASN A 14 4.95 -8.21 -5.22
C ASN A 14 5.57 -9.06 -6.34
N GLY A 15 6.39 -8.48 -7.21
CA GLY A 15 7.16 -9.22 -8.21
C GLY A 15 8.22 -10.12 -7.57
N HIS A 16 8.97 -9.57 -6.61
CA HIS A 16 9.99 -10.32 -5.87
C HIS A 16 9.42 -11.57 -5.18
N PHE A 17 8.28 -11.46 -4.50
CA PHE A 17 7.67 -12.61 -3.80
C PHE A 17 7.06 -13.67 -4.71
N LYS A 18 6.73 -13.32 -5.97
CA LYS A 18 6.35 -14.32 -6.97
C LYS A 18 7.54 -15.19 -7.36
N ALA A 19 8.72 -14.59 -7.51
CA ALA A 19 9.96 -15.30 -7.79
C ALA A 19 10.50 -16.06 -6.56
N HIS A 20 10.35 -15.48 -5.36
CA HIS A 20 10.87 -16.02 -4.09
C HIS A 20 9.74 -16.40 -3.13
N SER A 21 9.00 -17.46 -3.45
CA SER A 21 7.83 -17.89 -2.68
C SER A 21 8.15 -18.33 -1.23
N LYS A 22 9.38 -18.76 -0.97
CA LYS A 22 9.87 -19.21 0.35
C LYS A 22 10.40 -18.07 1.24
N ASP A 23 10.47 -16.83 0.76
CA ASP A 23 10.89 -15.71 1.60
C ASP A 23 9.76 -15.24 2.52
N HIS A 24 9.67 -15.88 3.69
CA HIS A 24 8.65 -15.58 4.71
C HIS A 24 9.02 -14.35 5.56
N HIS A 25 10.31 -14.12 5.79
CA HIS A 25 10.76 -13.01 6.63
C HIS A 25 10.49 -11.65 5.96
N SER A 26 10.80 -11.52 4.66
CA SER A 26 10.53 -10.29 3.93
C SER A 26 9.03 -10.09 3.70
N ARG A 27 8.24 -11.17 3.60
CA ARG A 27 6.77 -11.10 3.47
C ARG A 27 6.11 -10.43 4.69
N ARG A 28 6.67 -10.64 5.88
CA ARG A 28 6.24 -9.90 7.09
C ARG A 28 6.43 -8.39 6.91
N GLY A 29 7.55 -7.96 6.33
CA GLY A 29 7.81 -6.55 5.98
C GLY A 29 6.77 -6.00 5.01
N LEU A 30 6.41 -6.77 3.97
CA LEU A 30 5.35 -6.41 3.04
C LEU A 30 4.00 -6.18 3.75
N ILE A 31 3.60 -7.10 4.62
CA ILE A 31 2.35 -7.00 5.38
C ILE A 31 2.33 -5.73 6.24
N MET A 32 3.45 -5.42 6.91
CA MET A 32 3.57 -4.18 7.70
C MET A 32 3.42 -2.93 6.83
N MET A 33 4.02 -2.90 5.64
CA MET A 33 3.86 -1.79 4.69
C MET A 33 2.42 -1.63 4.20
N VAL A 34 1.74 -2.73 3.89
CA VAL A 34 0.32 -2.74 3.49
C VAL A 34 -0.56 -2.21 4.63
N ASN A 35 -0.33 -2.66 5.87
CA ASN A 35 -1.08 -2.21 7.04
C ASN A 35 -0.84 -0.71 7.31
N ARG A 36 0.40 -0.23 7.17
CA ARG A 36 0.71 1.20 7.30
C ARG A 36 -0.01 2.03 6.25
N ARG A 37 -0.02 1.58 4.99
CA ARG A 37 -0.79 2.23 3.92
C ARG A 37 -2.28 2.27 4.23
N LYS A 38 -2.85 1.17 4.74
CA LYS A 38 -4.27 1.09 5.13
C LYS A 38 -4.62 2.08 6.25
N SER A 39 -3.77 2.17 7.28
CA SER A 39 -3.96 3.15 8.38
C SER A 39 -3.93 4.59 7.87
N LEU A 40 -2.97 4.94 7.00
CA LEU A 40 -2.89 6.28 6.40
C LEU A 40 -4.11 6.62 5.53
N LEU A 41 -4.59 5.65 4.75
CA LEU A 41 -5.81 5.83 3.95
C LEU A 41 -7.06 5.98 4.81
N SER A 42 -7.15 5.23 5.92
CA SER A 42 -8.25 5.37 6.89
C SER A 42 -8.24 6.76 7.54
N TYR A 43 -7.07 7.25 7.94
CA TYR A 43 -6.91 8.60 8.48
C TYR A 43 -7.30 9.66 7.45
N LEU A 44 -6.83 9.53 6.20
CA LEU A 44 -7.18 10.46 5.12
C LEU A 44 -8.69 10.45 4.85
N LYS A 45 -9.33 9.27 4.82
CA LYS A 45 -10.77 9.14 4.62
C LYS A 45 -11.57 9.83 5.73
N ALA A 46 -11.14 9.71 6.98
CA ALA A 46 -11.80 10.36 8.12
C ALA A 46 -11.64 11.90 8.09
N LYS A 47 -10.51 12.39 7.58
CA LYS A 47 -10.21 13.82 7.50
C LYS A 47 -10.80 14.50 6.27
N ASP A 48 -10.75 13.84 5.11
CA ASP A 48 -11.19 14.36 3.82
C ASP A 48 -11.54 13.22 2.85
N ALA A 49 -12.85 13.00 2.69
CA ALA A 49 -13.37 11.96 1.81
C ALA A 49 -13.12 12.24 0.31
N THR A 50 -12.97 13.50 -0.10
CA THR A 50 -12.71 13.87 -1.49
C THR A 50 -11.25 13.61 -1.84
N ARG A 51 -10.31 14.07 -1.01
CA ARG A 51 -8.88 13.73 -1.17
C ARG A 51 -8.62 12.23 -1.14
N TYR A 52 -9.33 11.49 -0.30
CA TYR A 52 -9.25 10.03 -0.29
C TYR A 52 -9.68 9.43 -1.64
N ARG A 53 -10.83 9.85 -2.18
CA ARG A 53 -11.34 9.39 -3.49
C ARG A 53 -10.38 9.71 -4.64
N ASP A 54 -9.87 10.93 -4.67
CA ASP A 54 -8.91 11.35 -5.70
C ASP A 54 -7.60 10.55 -5.62
N LEU A 55 -7.12 10.29 -4.40
CA LEU A 55 -5.89 9.56 -4.19
C LEU A 55 -6.01 8.08 -4.58
N ILE A 56 -7.11 7.41 -4.20
CA ILE A 56 -7.32 6.00 -4.60
C ILE A 56 -7.50 5.87 -6.11
N ALA A 57 -8.18 6.83 -6.75
CA ALA A 57 -8.36 6.86 -8.21
C ALA A 57 -7.01 7.04 -8.92
N LYS A 58 -6.19 8.01 -8.48
CA LYS A 58 -4.85 8.26 -9.02
C LYS A 58 -3.92 7.06 -8.86
N LEU A 59 -4.02 6.32 -7.76
CA LEU A 59 -3.16 5.17 -7.47
C LEU A 59 -3.72 3.83 -7.97
N GLY A 60 -4.91 3.80 -8.57
CA GLY A 60 -5.55 2.57 -9.03
C GLY A 60 -5.83 1.55 -7.92
N LEU A 61 -5.97 2.00 -6.67
CA LEU A 61 -6.18 1.11 -5.53
C LEU A 61 -7.66 0.68 -5.47
N ARG A 62 -7.90 -0.63 -5.53
CA ARG A 62 -9.26 -1.20 -5.38
C ARG A 62 -9.68 -1.19 -3.90
N LYS A 63 -10.97 -0.97 -3.67
CA LYS A 63 -11.62 -0.98 -2.36
C LYS A 63 -11.74 -2.39 -1.81
#